data_AF-M6CXQ7-F1
#
_entry.id   AF-M6CXQ7-F1
#
_cell.length_a   1.000
_cell.length_b   1.000
_cell.length_c   1.000
_cell.angle_alpha   90.00
_cell.angle_beta   90.00
_cell.angle_gamma   90.00
#
_symmetry.space_group_name_H-M   'P 1'
#
loop_
_entity.id
_entity.type
_entity.pdbx_description
1 polymer ?
#
loop_
_entity_poly.entity_id
_entity_poly.type
_entity_poly.pdbx_seq_one_letter_code
_entity_poly.pdbx_strand_id
1 'polypeptide(L)'
;MEEEYLSLNLGDKRLDKRLKKIVSVMTKRGGTSLPDIFGNWSGTKGAYRFFSNPKVSSEKIIEPHSQATKKRLHQQETVLVLSDTTKSIIEKGIV
;
A
#
# COMPACT_ATOMS: atom_id res chain seq x y z
N MET A 1 -2.52 -4.21 -10.72
CA MET A 1 -2.30 -3.10 -9.75
C MET A 1 -3.38 -2.03 -9.86
N GLU A 2 -3.73 -1.57 -11.07
CA GLU A 2 -4.79 -0.56 -11.21
C GLU A 2 -6.15 -1.05 -10.69
N GLU A 3 -6.47 -2.31 -10.92
CA GLU A 3 -7.71 -2.96 -10.45
C GLU A 3 -7.85 -2.96 -8.91
N GLU A 4 -6.77 -3.20 -8.18
CA GLU A 4 -6.76 -3.25 -6.71
C GLU A 4 -7.05 -1.89 -6.06
N TYR A 5 -6.90 -0.79 -6.80
CA TYR A 5 -7.08 0.58 -6.30
C TYR A 5 -8.17 1.34 -7.07
N LEU A 6 -9.10 0.63 -7.72
CA LEU A 6 -10.22 1.27 -8.43
C LEU A 6 -11.15 2.03 -7.48
N SER A 7 -11.44 1.45 -6.31
CA SER A 7 -12.29 2.06 -5.27
C SER A 7 -11.52 2.92 -4.28
N LEU A 8 -10.23 3.22 -4.55
CA LEU A 8 -9.41 4.01 -3.64
C LEU A 8 -9.99 5.41 -3.46
N ASN A 9 -10.17 5.79 -2.19
CA ASN A 9 -10.58 7.13 -1.81
C ASN A 9 -9.95 7.52 -0.47
N LEU A 10 -8.84 8.28 -0.52
CA LEU A 10 -8.19 8.82 0.66
C LEU A 10 -8.78 10.19 1.09
N GLY A 11 -9.85 10.65 0.43
CA GLY A 11 -10.45 11.96 0.65
C GLY A 11 -9.66 13.14 0.05
N ASP A 12 -8.56 12.87 -0.66
CA ASP A 12 -7.78 13.83 -1.45
C ASP A 12 -7.19 13.13 -2.68
N LYS A 13 -7.63 13.55 -3.87
CA LYS A 13 -7.18 12.96 -5.15
C LYS A 13 -5.67 13.00 -5.35
N ARG A 14 -4.97 13.96 -4.73
CA ARG A 14 -3.50 14.03 -4.78
C ARG A 14 -2.86 12.92 -3.97
N LEU A 15 -3.47 12.52 -2.85
CA LEU A 15 -3.04 11.37 -2.07
C LEU A 15 -3.29 10.07 -2.83
N ASP A 16 -4.43 9.93 -3.50
CA ASP A 16 -4.72 8.76 -4.33
C ASP A 16 -3.67 8.58 -5.44
N LYS A 17 -3.37 9.67 -6.16
CA LYS A 17 -2.32 9.68 -7.19
C LYS A 17 -0.94 9.37 -6.61
N ARG A 18 -0.65 9.87 -5.40
CA ARG A 18 0.62 9.61 -4.71
C ARG A 18 0.76 8.15 -4.32
N LEU A 19 -0.28 7.53 -3.75
CA LEU A 19 -0.27 6.11 -3.39
C LEU A 19 0.01 5.25 -4.63
N LYS A 20 -0.75 5.47 -5.71
CA LYS A 20 -0.56 4.72 -6.97
C LYS A 20 0.88 4.85 -7.50
N LYS A 21 1.48 6.05 -7.42
CA LYS A 21 2.90 6.24 -7.78
C LYS A 21 3.84 5.49 -6.84
N ILE A 22 3.65 5.59 -5.52
CA ILE A 22 4.50 4.90 -4.54
C ILE A 22 4.47 3.40 -4.77
N VAL A 23 3.29 2.80 -4.85
CA VAL A 23 3.13 1.35 -5.06
C VAL A 23 3.76 0.92 -6.39
N SER A 24 3.55 1.68 -7.47
CA SER A 24 4.15 1.39 -8.79
C SER A 24 5.68 1.31 -8.77
N VAL A 25 6.34 2.17 -7.98
CA VAL A 25 7.79 2.15 -7.85
C VAL A 25 8.22 1.03 -6.89
N MET A 26 7.54 0.87 -5.76
CA MET A 26 7.88 -0.16 -4.75
C MET A 26 7.73 -1.58 -5.30
N THR A 27 6.73 -1.87 -6.14
CA THR A 27 6.58 -3.21 -6.76
C THR A 27 7.72 -3.57 -7.71
N LYS A 28 8.46 -2.60 -8.24
CA LYS A 28 9.57 -2.83 -9.18
C LYS A 28 10.92 -3.00 -8.48
N ARG A 29 11.07 -2.46 -7.27
CA ARG A 29 12.36 -2.32 -6.55
C ARG A 29 12.24 -2.68 -5.05
N GLY A 30 11.24 -3.48 -4.70
CA GLY A 30 10.92 -3.82 -3.32
C GLY A 30 12.10 -4.43 -2.56
N GLY A 31 12.08 -4.34 -1.24
CA GLY A 31 13.13 -4.90 -0.37
C GLY A 31 14.30 -3.96 -0.06
N THR A 32 14.26 -2.71 -0.53
CA THR A 32 15.27 -1.67 -0.23
C THR A 32 14.64 -0.45 0.45
N SER A 33 15.46 0.51 0.86
CA SER A 33 14.99 1.72 1.54
C SER A 33 14.17 2.63 0.62
N LEU A 34 13.31 3.49 1.16
CA LEU A 34 12.57 4.47 0.35
C LEU A 34 13.52 5.37 -0.51
N PRO A 35 14.63 5.90 0.02
CA PRO A 35 15.63 6.58 -0.80
C PRO A 35 16.10 5.78 -2.02
N ASP A 36 16.42 4.50 -1.86
CA ASP A 36 16.92 3.64 -2.94
C ASP A 36 15.84 3.36 -3.99
N ILE A 37 14.63 3.09 -3.52
CA ILE A 37 13.46 2.84 -4.37
C ILE A 37 13.21 4.04 -5.29
N PHE A 38 13.20 5.26 -4.73
CA PHE A 38 12.88 6.48 -5.48
C PHE A 38 14.05 7.07 -6.26
N GLY A 39 15.30 6.87 -5.81
CA GLY A 39 16.52 7.34 -6.47
C GLY A 39 16.64 8.87 -6.61
N ASN A 40 15.76 9.64 -5.97
CA ASN A 40 15.82 11.10 -5.95
C ASN A 40 15.14 11.67 -4.70
N TRP A 41 15.55 12.88 -4.31
CA TRP A 41 15.10 13.51 -3.08
C TRP A 41 13.61 13.86 -3.07
N SER A 42 13.09 14.35 -4.20
CA SER A 42 11.69 14.76 -4.32
C SER A 42 10.72 13.58 -4.11
N GLY A 43 11.02 12.44 -4.73
CA GLY A 43 10.26 11.19 -4.56
C GLY A 43 10.32 10.68 -3.13
N THR A 44 11.52 10.64 -2.57
CA THR A 44 11.78 10.19 -1.19
C THR A 44 11.01 11.02 -0.17
N LYS A 45 11.15 12.36 -0.20
CA LYS A 45 10.36 13.25 0.68
C LYS A 45 8.86 13.08 0.48
N GLY A 46 8.43 12.90 -0.77
CA GLY A 46 7.03 12.67 -1.10
C GLY A 46 6.47 11.39 -0.48
N ALA A 47 7.26 10.32 -0.42
CA ALA A 47 6.87 9.06 0.20
C ALA A 47 6.81 9.18 1.73
N TYR A 48 7.84 9.73 2.37
CA TYR A 48 7.83 9.94 3.82
C TYR A 48 6.63 10.81 4.26
N ARG A 49 6.39 11.94 3.57
CA ARG A 49 5.23 12.80 3.85
C ARG A 49 3.89 12.13 3.60
N PHE A 50 3.84 11.16 2.68
CA PHE A 50 2.62 10.41 2.44
C PHE A 50 2.33 9.45 3.60
N PHE A 51 3.33 8.67 4.02
CA PHE A 51 3.18 7.72 5.12
C PHE A 51 3.00 8.38 6.49
N SER A 52 3.49 9.61 6.68
CA SER A 52 3.26 10.39 7.91
C SER A 52 2.00 11.26 7.85
N ASN A 53 1.19 11.19 6.79
CA ASN A 53 0.02 12.06 6.63
C ASN A 53 -1.16 11.54 7.47
N PRO A 54 -1.75 12.35 8.36
CA PRO A 54 -2.86 11.91 9.22
C PRO A 54 -4.15 11.56 8.46
N LYS A 55 -4.30 11.98 7.20
CA LYS A 55 -5.44 11.60 6.35
C LYS A 55 -5.31 10.19 5.76
N VAL A 56 -4.09 9.65 5.74
CA VAL A 56 -3.74 8.33 5.21
C VAL A 56 -3.72 7.36 6.37
N SER A 57 -4.44 6.24 6.24
CA SER A 57 -4.41 5.14 7.21
C SER A 57 -4.25 3.81 6.48
N SER A 58 -3.73 2.80 7.19
CA SER A 58 -3.58 1.44 6.69
C SER A 58 -4.90 0.85 6.19
N GLU A 59 -5.98 1.09 6.91
CA GLU A 59 -7.32 0.56 6.63
C GLU A 59 -7.81 1.10 5.29
N LYS A 60 -7.67 2.42 5.05
CA LYS A 60 -8.05 3.04 3.78
C LYS A 60 -7.19 2.59 2.61
N ILE A 61 -5.93 2.22 2.85
CA ILE A 61 -5.04 1.67 1.81
C ILE A 61 -5.45 0.24 1.44
N ILE A 62 -5.84 -0.58 2.41
CA ILE A 62 -6.13 -2.01 2.19
C ILE A 62 -7.58 -2.28 1.76
N GLU A 63 -8.52 -1.42 2.15
CA GLU A 63 -9.95 -1.56 1.84
C GLU A 63 -10.22 -1.79 0.34
N PRO A 64 -9.60 -1.05 -0.61
CA PRO A 64 -9.76 -1.31 -2.03
C PRO A 64 -9.36 -2.72 -2.47
N HIS A 65 -8.30 -3.29 -1.87
CA HIS A 65 -7.86 -4.68 -2.14
C HIS A 65 -8.88 -5.69 -1.61
N SER A 66 -9.47 -5.43 -0.44
CA SER A 66 -10.55 -6.26 0.11
C SER A 66 -11.75 -6.29 -0.85
N GLN A 67 -12.15 -5.12 -1.36
CA GLN A 67 -13.25 -5.01 -2.31
C GLN A 67 -12.94 -5.68 -3.66
N ALA A 68 -11.74 -5.48 -4.19
CA ALA A 68 -11.28 -6.15 -5.41
C ALA A 68 -11.22 -7.68 -5.24
N THR A 69 -10.76 -8.15 -4.09
CA THR A 69 -10.76 -9.57 -3.73
C THR A 69 -12.18 -10.12 -3.67
N LYS A 70 -13.09 -9.49 -2.92
CA LYS A 70 -14.51 -9.89 -2.86
C LYS A 70 -15.15 -9.98 -4.25
N LYS A 71 -14.87 -9.00 -5.12
CA LYS A 71 -15.35 -9.02 -6.51
C LYS A 71 -14.88 -10.26 -7.27
N ARG A 72 -13.61 -10.65 -7.14
CA ARG A 72 -13.09 -11.89 -7.74
C ARG A 72 -13.71 -13.14 -7.14
N LEU A 73 -13.90 -13.17 -5.81
CA LEU A 73 -14.49 -14.31 -5.12
C LEU A 73 -15.92 -14.61 -5.59
N HIS A 74 -16.72 -13.57 -5.86
CA HIS A 74 -18.08 -13.75 -6.40
C HIS A 74 -18.15 -14.45 -7.76
N GLN A 75 -17.03 -14.56 -8.48
CA GLN A 75 -16.96 -15.25 -9.77
C GLN A 75 -16.58 -16.73 -9.65
N GLN A 76 -16.35 -17.23 -8.42
CA GLN A 76 -15.92 -18.59 -8.15
C GLN A 76 -17.00 -19.38 -7.43
N GLU A 77 -17.22 -20.63 -7.83
CA GLU A 77 -18.18 -21.53 -7.18
C GLU A 77 -17.66 -22.04 -5.83
N THR A 78 -16.35 -22.30 -5.72
CA THR A 78 -15.68 -22.76 -4.51
C THR A 78 -14.43 -21.94 -4.26
N VAL A 79 -14.20 -21.55 -3.00
CA VAL A 79 -13.06 -20.72 -2.58
C VAL A 79 -12.38 -21.39 -1.39
N LEU A 80 -11.05 -21.52 -1.47
CA LEU A 80 -10.22 -21.91 -0.32
C LEU A 80 -9.80 -20.66 0.46
N VAL A 81 -10.20 -20.59 1.73
CA VAL A 81 -9.79 -19.51 2.64
C VAL A 81 -8.67 -20.02 3.54
N LEU A 82 -7.45 -19.57 3.25
CA LEU A 82 -6.29 -19.84 4.11
C LEU A 82 -6.20 -18.76 5.18
N SER A 83 -6.06 -19.18 6.44
CA SER A 83 -5.93 -18.26 7.58
C SER A 83 -4.75 -18.69 8.45
N ASP A 84 -3.92 -17.71 8.81
CA ASP A 84 -2.78 -17.88 9.70
C ASP A 84 -2.52 -16.55 10.44
N THR A 85 -1.74 -16.57 11.52
CA THR A 85 -1.37 -15.38 12.29
C THR A 85 0.14 -15.21 12.33
N THR A 86 0.60 -14.03 11.94
CA THR A 86 2.02 -13.64 12.05
C THR A 86 2.18 -12.37 12.87
N LYS A 87 3.39 -12.12 13.39
CA LYS A 87 3.73 -10.92 14.16
C LYS A 87 4.93 -10.22 13.54
N SER A 88 4.79 -8.92 13.30
CA SER A 88 5.94 -8.06 13.01
C SER A 88 6.52 -7.53 14.32
N ILE A 89 7.80 -7.81 14.56
CA ILE A 89 8.55 -7.30 15.72
C ILE A 89 9.49 -6.22 15.21
N ILE A 90 9.41 -5.03 15.81
CA ILE A 90 10.38 -3.95 15.56
C ILE A 90 11.28 -3.90 16.79
N GLU A 91 12.53 -4.31 16.61
CA GLU A 91 13.56 -4.10 17.63
C GLU A 91 14.01 -2.64 17.54
N LYS A 92 13.89 -1.92 18.66
CA LYS A 92 14.49 -0.59 18.74
C LYS A 92 16.00 -0.79 18.80
N GLY A 93 16.70 -0.42 17.74
CA GLY A 93 18.15 -0.31 17.77
C GLY A 93 18.55 0.66 18.89
N ILE A 94 19.57 0.28 19.66
CA ILE A 94 20.25 1.19 20.59
C ILE A 94 20.88 2.27 19.72
N VAL A 95 20.32 3.47 19.78
CA VAL A 95 21.00 4.71 19.36
C VAL A 95 21.32 5.46 20.62
#